data_AF-A0A7V5Q1T9-F1
#
_entry.id   AF-A0A7V5Q1T9-F1
#
_cell.length_a   1.000
_cell.length_b   1.000
_cell.length_c   1.000
_cell.angle_alpha   90.00
_cell.angle_beta   90.00
_cell.angle_gamma   90.00
#
_symmetry.space_group_name_H-M   'P 1'
#
loop_
_entity.id
_entity.type
_entity.pdbx_description
1 polymer ?
#
loop_
_entity_poly.entity_id
_entity_poly.type
_entity_poly.pdbx_seq_one_letter_code
_entity_poly.pdbx_strand_id
1 'polypeptide(L)'
;MCTRFRNDTHVAVLFRCRTEPQFSTPQRVSTFMTQHGPSIGQASFVTLDPTRPRFAQASAIQSRELSSSLPAPSSLRPSIVLTRVMKIAGLLAALAVGLAVRPLTAAETRERPNIVLLISDDQDYEHLGFMGNSFVHTPNLDRLARAGTVFTTAHLPMSRCHPTLASFLSGRWPHQSGIYYNYGKKKLAPENSLPNLLRQAGYATYVEGKYWEGDPREMGFTHGKGKTARTFVRKTQESLFAFIDAHAGKQPMFIWWAPKLPHTPHNPPQR
;
A
#
# COMPACT_ATOMS: atom_id res chain seq x y z
N MET A 1 19.95 -8.46 13.48
CA MET A 1 18.61 -8.07 12.97
C MET A 1 18.14 -8.99 11.83
N CYS A 2 18.87 -9.13 10.72
CA CYS A 2 18.39 -9.90 9.55
C CYS A 2 18.21 -11.43 9.73
N THR A 3 18.82 -12.08 10.72
CA THR A 3 18.76 -13.55 10.87
C THR A 3 17.49 -14.08 11.54
N ARG A 4 16.61 -13.20 12.02
CA ARG A 4 15.36 -13.57 12.71
C ARG A 4 14.09 -13.27 11.91
N PHE A 5 14.22 -12.64 10.74
CA PHE A 5 13.08 -12.33 9.87
C PHE A 5 12.91 -13.46 8.84
N ARG A 6 11.66 -13.89 8.62
CA ARG A 6 11.30 -14.83 7.53
C ARG A 6 11.43 -14.13 6.16
N ASN A 7 11.33 -14.91 5.07
CA ASN A 7 11.46 -14.43 3.68
C ASN A 7 10.37 -13.42 3.23
N ASP A 8 9.45 -13.06 4.11
CA ASP A 8 8.30 -12.17 3.92
C ASP A 8 8.55 -10.75 4.47
N THR A 9 9.79 -10.41 4.84
CA THR A 9 10.12 -9.11 5.43
C THR A 9 10.71 -8.16 4.40
N HIS A 10 10.06 -7.01 4.19
CA HIS A 10 10.60 -5.91 3.41
C HIS A 10 11.38 -4.97 4.30
N VAL A 11 12.69 -4.87 4.05
CA VAL A 11 13.59 -3.94 4.72
C VAL A 11 13.92 -2.82 3.74
N ALA A 12 13.54 -1.58 4.09
CA ALA A 12 13.97 -0.39 3.38
C ALA A 12 15.06 0.30 4.21
N VAL A 13 16.21 0.55 3.59
CA VAL A 13 17.30 1.33 4.21
C VAL A 13 17.42 2.63 3.45
N LEU A 14 17.37 3.73 4.18
CA LEU A 14 17.44 5.04 3.58
C LEU A 14 18.62 5.83 4.11
N PHE A 15 19.43 6.31 3.17
CA PHE A 15 20.63 7.09 3.40
C PHE A 15 20.40 8.54 2.94
N ARG A 16 21.15 9.48 3.52
CA ARG A 16 21.11 10.90 3.15
C ARG A 16 22.05 11.13 1.97
N CYS A 17 21.55 11.23 0.74
CA CYS A 17 22.38 11.66 -0.40
C CYS A 17 22.53 13.18 -0.42
N ARG A 18 23.74 13.71 -0.68
CA ARG A 18 23.99 15.14 -0.87
C ARG A 18 23.47 15.63 -2.24
N THR A 19 23.02 16.89 -2.25
CA THR A 19 22.77 17.70 -3.45
C THR A 19 24.03 17.81 -4.32
N GLU A 20 23.90 17.61 -5.63
CA GLU A 20 24.96 17.82 -6.63
C GLU A 20 25.70 19.16 -6.43
N PRO A 21 27.02 19.22 -6.73
CA PRO A 21 27.70 20.48 -6.98
C PRO A 21 27.01 21.21 -8.14
N GLN A 22 26.88 22.53 -8.04
CA GLN A 22 26.20 23.37 -9.00
C GLN A 22 26.56 23.03 -10.47
N PHE A 23 25.50 22.84 -11.26
CA PHE A 23 25.47 22.75 -12.72
C PHE A 23 26.62 23.48 -13.43
N SER A 24 27.38 22.73 -14.23
CA SER A 24 27.98 23.28 -15.45
C SER A 24 27.27 22.68 -16.67
N THR A 25 26.45 23.53 -17.30
CA THR A 25 25.94 23.46 -18.68
C THR A 25 24.69 22.59 -18.94
N PRO A 26 23.66 23.13 -19.64
CA PRO A 26 22.36 22.48 -19.78
C PRO A 26 22.33 21.51 -20.97
N GLN A 27 21.94 20.27 -20.74
CA GLN A 27 21.35 19.44 -21.79
C GLN A 27 19.83 19.40 -21.60
N ARG A 28 19.13 19.69 -22.71
CA ARG A 28 17.68 19.88 -22.80
C ARG A 28 16.92 18.72 -22.17
N VAL A 29 16.12 19.01 -21.15
CA VAL A 29 15.03 18.13 -20.73
C VAL A 29 13.78 18.57 -21.48
N SER A 30 13.34 17.74 -22.40
CA SER A 30 12.06 17.88 -23.09
C SER A 30 10.91 17.82 -22.08
N THR A 31 10.19 18.92 -21.98
CA THR A 31 8.94 19.07 -21.23
C THR A 31 7.86 18.18 -21.83
N PHE A 32 7.28 17.28 -21.03
CA PHE A 32 5.92 16.82 -21.24
C PHE A 32 5.06 17.32 -20.07
N MET A 33 4.42 18.47 -20.32
CA MET A 33 3.24 18.92 -19.58
C MET A 33 2.05 18.10 -20.07
N THR A 34 1.32 17.48 -19.15
CA THR A 34 -0.14 17.34 -19.31
C THR A 34 -0.81 17.87 -18.06
N GLN A 35 -1.53 18.95 -18.29
CA GLN A 35 -2.37 19.72 -17.38
C GLN A 35 -3.68 19.00 -17.04
N HIS A 36 -4.21 19.30 -15.83
CA HIS A 36 -5.62 19.33 -15.37
C HIS A 36 -6.46 18.04 -15.51
N GLY A 37 -7.28 17.60 -14.55
CA GLY A 37 -8.07 18.25 -13.49
C GLY A 37 -9.04 17.20 -12.90
N PRO A 38 -10.05 17.58 -12.08
CA PRO A 38 -10.27 16.98 -10.75
C PRO A 38 -11.46 16.00 -10.60
N SER A 39 -11.54 15.42 -9.39
CA SER A 39 -12.66 14.76 -8.67
C SER A 39 -14.09 14.90 -9.22
N ILE A 40 -14.92 13.86 -9.05
CA ILE A 40 -16.29 13.91 -8.47
C ILE A 40 -16.85 12.47 -8.32
N GLY A 41 -17.73 12.30 -7.33
CA GLY A 41 -18.36 11.04 -6.94
C GLY A 41 -19.55 10.58 -7.78
N GLN A 42 -20.19 9.55 -7.21
CA GLN A 42 -21.38 8.77 -7.58
C GLN A 42 -22.34 9.32 -8.64
N ALA A 43 -22.83 8.42 -9.51
CA ALA A 43 -24.26 8.10 -9.67
C ALA A 43 -24.48 7.09 -10.80
N SER A 44 -25.29 6.07 -10.52
CA SER A 44 -25.84 5.12 -11.50
C SER A 44 -26.82 5.83 -12.43
N PHE A 45 -26.79 5.51 -13.73
CA PHE A 45 -27.86 5.88 -14.65
C PHE A 45 -28.27 4.70 -15.53
N VAL A 46 -29.55 4.36 -15.41
CA VAL A 46 -30.35 3.49 -16.27
C VAL A 46 -30.67 4.27 -17.54
N THR A 47 -30.38 3.72 -18.71
CA THR A 47 -30.81 4.28 -20.00
C THR A 47 -32.10 3.61 -20.45
N LEU A 48 -33.15 4.42 -20.64
CA LEU A 48 -34.41 4.03 -21.30
C LEU A 48 -34.45 4.63 -22.72
N ASP A 49 -34.86 3.81 -23.68
CA ASP A 49 -34.98 4.08 -25.12
C ASP A 49 -36.20 4.99 -25.44
N PRO A 50 -36.02 6.07 -26.24
CA PRO A 50 -37.06 7.07 -26.49
C PRO A 50 -37.99 6.82 -27.70
N THR A 51 -38.11 5.61 -28.27
CA THR A 51 -38.75 5.44 -29.60
C THR A 51 -40.20 4.94 -29.68
N ARG A 52 -41.10 5.14 -28.68
CA ARG A 52 -42.53 4.83 -28.89
C ARG A 52 -43.54 5.86 -28.36
N PRO A 53 -44.42 6.42 -29.23
CA PRO A 53 -45.50 7.32 -28.83
C PRO A 53 -46.70 6.57 -28.22
N ARG A 54 -47.41 7.27 -27.33
CA ARG A 54 -48.69 6.87 -26.73
C ARG A 54 -49.86 7.63 -27.38
N PHE A 55 -51.04 7.00 -27.25
CA PHE A 55 -52.42 7.51 -27.37
C PHE A 55 -53.09 7.48 -28.75
N ALA A 56 -54.19 6.73 -28.84
CA ALA A 56 -55.54 7.30 -29.00
C ALA A 56 -56.63 6.22 -28.81
N GLN A 57 -57.79 6.66 -28.34
CA GLN A 57 -58.99 5.89 -28.00
C GLN A 57 -59.79 5.42 -29.24
N ALA A 58 -60.65 4.42 -29.07
CA ALA A 58 -62.12 4.54 -29.16
C ALA A 58 -62.84 3.33 -29.79
N SER A 59 -64.09 3.18 -29.32
CA SER A 59 -65.26 2.53 -29.93
C SER A 59 -65.50 1.04 -29.66
N ALA A 60 -66.63 0.81 -28.99
CA ALA A 60 -67.35 -0.43 -28.90
C ALA A 60 -68.08 -0.71 -30.23
N ILE A 61 -68.04 -1.95 -30.72
CA ILE A 61 -69.03 -2.51 -31.63
C ILE A 61 -69.34 -3.94 -31.20
N GLN A 62 -70.63 -4.22 -31.17
CA GLN A 62 -71.33 -5.36 -30.61
C GLN A 62 -71.43 -6.53 -31.59
N SER A 63 -71.34 -7.74 -31.03
CA SER A 63 -71.86 -9.04 -31.47
C SER A 63 -71.94 -9.41 -32.96
N ARG A 64 -71.29 -10.52 -33.31
CA ARG A 64 -71.93 -11.58 -34.11
C ARG A 64 -71.33 -12.94 -33.74
N GLU A 65 -72.18 -13.81 -33.20
CA GLU A 65 -71.89 -15.24 -33.11
C GLU A 65 -71.64 -15.79 -34.50
N LEU A 66 -70.53 -16.51 -34.69
CA LEU A 66 -70.42 -17.52 -35.72
C LEU A 66 -69.93 -18.81 -35.06
N SER A 67 -70.88 -19.71 -34.85
CA SER A 67 -70.61 -21.08 -34.42
C SER A 67 -69.75 -21.77 -35.48
N SER A 68 -68.59 -22.27 -35.11
CA SER A 68 -67.97 -23.39 -35.81
C SER A 68 -67.33 -24.30 -34.78
N SER A 69 -67.90 -25.49 -34.68
CA SER A 69 -67.50 -26.57 -33.79
C SER A 69 -66.13 -27.09 -34.20
N LEU A 70 -65.11 -26.83 -33.37
CA LEU A 70 -63.83 -27.53 -33.45
C LEU A 70 -63.94 -28.84 -32.66
N PRO A 71 -63.47 -29.97 -33.22
CA PRO A 71 -63.50 -31.25 -32.51
C PRO A 71 -62.49 -31.26 -31.36
N ALA A 72 -62.84 -31.97 -30.30
CA ALA A 72 -62.03 -32.14 -29.10
C ALA A 72 -60.63 -32.70 -29.44
N PRO A 73 -59.54 -32.20 -28.81
CA PRO A 73 -58.22 -32.77 -28.99
C PRO A 73 -58.20 -34.18 -28.38
N SER A 74 -57.94 -35.17 -29.22
CA SER A 74 -57.58 -36.52 -28.79
C SER A 74 -56.41 -36.45 -27.82
N SER A 75 -56.51 -37.20 -26.72
CA SER A 75 -55.49 -37.32 -25.68
C SER A 75 -54.13 -37.71 -26.27
N LEU A 76 -53.24 -36.72 -26.42
CA LEU A 76 -51.84 -36.94 -26.72
C LEU A 76 -51.22 -37.67 -25.53
N ARG A 77 -51.11 -38.99 -25.66
CA ARG A 77 -50.25 -39.79 -24.79
C ARG A 77 -48.83 -39.24 -24.96
N PRO A 78 -48.15 -38.81 -23.89
CA PRO A 78 -46.78 -38.30 -24.02
C PRO A 78 -45.91 -39.43 -24.59
N SER A 79 -45.41 -39.23 -25.80
CA SER A 79 -44.50 -40.18 -26.43
C SER A 79 -43.22 -40.23 -25.61
N ILE A 80 -42.65 -41.43 -25.47
CA ILE A 80 -41.39 -41.70 -24.75
C ILE A 80 -40.24 -40.78 -25.23
N VAL A 81 -40.36 -40.26 -26.46
CA VAL A 81 -39.46 -39.28 -27.07
C VAL A 81 -39.47 -37.93 -26.33
N LEU A 82 -40.65 -37.42 -25.95
CA LEU A 82 -40.78 -36.13 -25.25
C LEU A 82 -40.13 -36.17 -23.86
N THR A 83 -40.27 -37.29 -23.16
CA THR A 83 -39.63 -37.50 -21.84
C THR A 83 -38.12 -37.59 -21.94
N ARG A 84 -37.58 -38.11 -23.05
CA ARG A 84 -36.12 -38.17 -23.29
C ARG A 84 -35.54 -36.81 -23.64
N VAL A 85 -36.22 -36.01 -24.45
CA VAL A 85 -35.80 -34.64 -24.81
C VAL A 85 -35.77 -33.72 -23.58
N MET A 86 -36.80 -33.79 -22.72
CA MET A 86 -36.82 -33.00 -21.48
C MET A 86 -35.71 -33.37 -20.49
N LYS A 87 -35.33 -34.66 -20.41
CA LYS A 87 -34.21 -35.10 -19.57
C LYS A 87 -32.85 -34.61 -20.09
N ILE A 88 -32.63 -34.63 -21.41
CA ILE A 88 -31.38 -34.15 -22.03
C ILE A 88 -31.27 -32.64 -21.89
N ALA A 89 -32.36 -31.89 -22.12
CA ALA A 89 -32.40 -30.44 -21.90
C ALA A 89 -32.11 -30.06 -20.44
N GLY A 90 -32.66 -30.82 -19.47
CA GLY A 90 -32.36 -30.63 -18.05
C GLY A 90 -30.90 -30.91 -17.69
N LEU A 91 -30.29 -31.94 -18.29
CA LEU A 91 -28.88 -32.30 -18.08
C LEU A 91 -27.92 -31.25 -18.68
N LEU A 92 -28.24 -30.73 -19.87
CA LEU A 92 -27.46 -29.68 -20.52
C LEU A 92 -27.57 -28.34 -19.77
N ALA A 93 -28.75 -28.01 -19.24
CA ALA A 93 -28.94 -26.83 -18.39
C ALA A 93 -28.16 -26.96 -17.07
N ALA A 94 -28.16 -28.14 -16.43
CA ALA A 94 -27.39 -28.38 -15.21
C ALA A 94 -25.87 -28.30 -15.46
N LEU A 95 -25.40 -28.79 -16.60
CA LEU A 95 -23.99 -28.68 -17.00
C LEU A 95 -23.58 -27.23 -17.30
N ALA A 96 -24.44 -26.44 -17.93
CA ALA A 96 -24.21 -25.02 -18.19
C ALA A 96 -24.15 -24.20 -16.89
N VAL A 97 -24.99 -24.51 -15.90
CA VAL A 97 -24.92 -23.89 -14.56
C VAL A 97 -23.65 -24.33 -13.82
N GLY A 98 -23.25 -25.61 -13.93
CA GLY A 98 -22.01 -26.11 -13.36
C GLY A 98 -20.73 -25.48 -13.95
N LEU A 99 -20.74 -25.11 -15.22
CA LEU A 99 -19.64 -24.38 -15.87
C LEU A 99 -19.62 -22.87 -15.54
N ALA A 100 -20.75 -22.28 -15.17
CA ALA A 100 -20.85 -20.86 -14.83
C ALA A 100 -20.39 -20.55 -13.39
N VAL A 101 -20.45 -21.53 -12.48
CA VAL A 101 -19.91 -21.39 -11.12
C VAL A 101 -18.42 -21.69 -11.14
N ARG A 102 -17.61 -20.72 -11.59
CA ARG A 102 -16.18 -20.76 -11.30
C ARG A 102 -16.04 -20.70 -9.78
N PRO A 103 -15.39 -21.68 -9.12
CA PRO A 103 -15.04 -21.52 -7.72
C PRO A 103 -14.19 -20.26 -7.66
N LEU A 104 -14.65 -19.28 -6.88
CA LEU A 104 -13.87 -18.13 -6.52
C LEU A 104 -12.69 -18.70 -5.74
N THR A 105 -11.59 -18.97 -6.43
CA THR A 105 -10.34 -19.37 -5.81
C THR A 105 -10.08 -18.31 -4.76
N ALA A 106 -10.18 -18.70 -3.48
CA ALA A 106 -9.91 -17.83 -2.36
C ALA A 106 -8.58 -17.14 -2.68
N ALA A 107 -8.62 -15.82 -2.79
CA ALA A 107 -7.42 -15.04 -2.97
C ALA A 107 -6.44 -15.53 -1.91
N GLU A 108 -5.33 -16.11 -2.36
CA GLU A 108 -4.27 -16.58 -1.48
C GLU A 108 -4.01 -15.42 -0.52
N THR A 109 -4.29 -15.61 0.77
CA THR A 109 -4.13 -14.56 1.77
C THR A 109 -2.64 -14.32 1.87
N ARG A 110 -2.12 -13.47 0.98
CA ARG A 110 -0.71 -13.16 0.91
C ARG A 110 -0.36 -12.57 2.25
N GLU A 111 0.45 -13.30 3.01
CA GLU A 111 0.85 -12.87 4.34
C GLU A 111 1.41 -11.45 4.23
N ARG A 112 0.83 -10.55 5.03
CA ARG A 112 1.21 -9.15 4.99
C ARG A 112 2.66 -9.04 5.48
N PRO A 113 3.53 -8.37 4.73
CA PRO A 113 4.94 -8.38 5.04
C PRO A 113 5.25 -7.56 6.29
N ASN A 114 6.32 -7.93 6.98
CA ASN A 114 6.91 -7.03 7.98
C ASN A 114 7.64 -5.90 7.26
N ILE A 115 7.50 -4.68 7.75
CA ILE A 115 8.12 -3.47 7.20
C ILE A 115 9.12 -2.94 8.21
N VAL A 116 10.39 -2.84 7.81
CA VAL A 116 11.45 -2.24 8.64
C VAL A 116 12.05 -1.06 7.91
N LEU A 117 11.97 0.12 8.53
CA LEU A 117 12.61 1.34 8.06
C LEU A 117 13.88 1.59 8.88
N LEU A 118 15.03 1.33 8.26
CA LEU A 118 16.36 1.60 8.84
C LEU A 118 16.82 2.99 8.41
N ILE A 119 16.97 3.91 9.36
CA ILE A 119 17.27 5.32 9.11
C ILE A 119 18.58 5.70 9.78
N SER A 120 19.60 5.97 8.98
CA SER A 120 20.86 6.54 9.45
C SER A 120 20.78 8.07 9.56
N ASP A 121 21.49 8.66 10.52
CA ASP A 121 21.50 10.11 10.72
C ASP A 121 22.84 10.71 10.27
N ASP A 122 22.81 11.56 9.25
CA ASP A 122 23.99 12.16 8.60
C ASP A 122 24.93 11.17 7.88
N GLN A 123 24.41 10.06 7.36
CA GLN A 123 25.17 9.14 6.52
C GLN A 123 24.98 9.44 5.04
N ASP A 124 26.09 9.69 4.34
CA ASP A 124 26.13 9.87 2.89
C ASP A 124 26.32 8.55 2.13
N TYR A 125 26.01 8.55 0.83
CA TYR A 125 26.23 7.38 -0.04
C TYR A 125 27.72 7.00 -0.11
N GLU A 126 28.60 8.00 -0.02
CA GLU A 126 30.05 7.80 0.03
C GLU A 126 30.48 7.05 1.29
N HIS A 127 29.66 6.92 2.34
CA HIS A 127 30.00 6.18 3.55
C HIS A 127 29.60 4.70 3.50
N LEU A 128 29.33 4.15 2.32
CA LEU A 128 28.81 2.79 2.14
C LEU A 128 29.75 1.94 1.30
N GLY A 129 30.12 0.76 1.81
CA GLY A 129 31.01 -0.17 1.12
C GLY A 129 30.43 -0.63 -0.23
N PHE A 130 29.14 -0.98 -0.26
CA PHE A 130 28.45 -1.34 -1.51
C PHE A 130 28.31 -0.20 -2.53
N MET A 131 28.55 1.06 -2.14
CA MET A 131 28.62 2.21 -3.05
C MET A 131 30.06 2.51 -3.51
N GLY A 132 31.02 1.63 -3.21
CA GLY A 132 32.41 1.72 -3.67
C GLY A 132 33.39 2.31 -2.65
N ASN A 133 32.98 2.58 -1.41
CA ASN A 133 33.91 3.06 -0.39
C ASN A 133 34.82 1.94 0.13
N SER A 134 36.14 2.08 -0.05
CA SER A 134 37.15 1.10 0.40
C SER A 134 37.61 1.26 1.87
N PHE A 135 37.30 2.39 2.51
CA PHE A 135 37.69 2.72 3.88
C PHE A 135 36.62 2.37 4.93
N VAL A 136 35.34 2.52 4.58
CA VAL A 136 34.22 2.28 5.50
C VAL A 136 33.71 0.85 5.34
N HIS A 137 33.78 0.07 6.41
CA HIS A 137 33.32 -1.32 6.41
C HIS A 137 31.86 -1.42 6.84
N THR A 138 30.98 -1.79 5.91
CA THR A 138 29.53 -1.97 6.15
C THR A 138 29.03 -3.37 5.80
N PRO A 139 29.68 -4.47 6.26
CA PRO A 139 29.44 -5.83 5.73
C PRO A 139 27.97 -6.29 5.83
N ASN A 140 27.24 -5.84 6.85
CA ASN A 140 25.80 -6.14 6.99
C ASN A 140 24.93 -5.38 5.97
N LEU A 141 25.25 -4.12 5.70
CA LEU A 141 24.54 -3.34 4.67
C LEU A 141 24.94 -3.81 3.28
N ASP A 142 26.21 -4.19 3.07
CA ASP A 142 26.68 -4.73 1.79
C ASP A 142 25.99 -6.06 1.47
N ARG A 143 25.79 -6.91 2.48
CA ARG A 143 25.00 -8.13 2.34
C ARG A 143 23.53 -7.82 2.00
N LEU A 144 22.94 -6.82 2.65
CA LEU A 144 21.57 -6.41 2.36
C LEU A 144 21.43 -5.85 0.95
N ALA A 145 22.39 -5.04 0.49
CA ALA A 145 22.46 -4.52 -0.86
C ALA A 145 22.54 -5.64 -1.90
N ARG A 146 23.36 -6.68 -1.66
CA ARG A 146 23.46 -7.86 -2.54
C ARG A 146 22.17 -8.69 -2.59
N ALA A 147 21.42 -8.74 -1.50
CA ALA A 147 20.18 -9.53 -1.39
C ALA A 147 18.93 -8.76 -1.81
N GLY A 148 19.04 -7.46 -2.09
CA GLY A 148 17.91 -6.57 -2.35
C GLY A 148 18.11 -5.71 -3.58
N THR A 149 17.45 -4.56 -3.57
CA THR A 149 17.56 -3.56 -4.64
C THR A 149 18.28 -2.33 -4.12
N VAL A 150 19.29 -1.88 -4.84
CA VAL A 150 20.03 -0.65 -4.54
C VAL A 150 19.52 0.47 -5.43
N PHE A 151 19.14 1.59 -4.81
CA PHE A 151 18.88 2.84 -5.52
C PHE A 151 20.17 3.65 -5.54
N THR A 152 20.82 3.72 -6.70
CA THR A 152 22.02 4.55 -6.89
C THR A 152 21.71 6.05 -6.93
N THR A 153 20.44 6.38 -7.17
CA THR A 153 19.95 7.76 -7.24
C THR A 153 18.71 7.89 -6.35
N ALA A 154 18.92 8.23 -5.09
CA ALA A 154 17.87 8.48 -4.11
C ALA A 154 18.07 9.85 -3.48
N HIS A 155 17.02 10.67 -3.46
CA HIS A 155 17.08 12.05 -2.97
C HIS A 155 16.24 12.20 -1.71
N LEU A 156 16.75 12.98 -0.77
CA LEU A 156 15.93 13.44 0.35
C LEU A 156 15.00 14.57 -0.10
N PRO A 157 13.80 14.67 0.48
CA PRO A 157 12.91 15.78 0.20
C PRO A 157 13.47 17.13 0.69
N MET A 158 14.40 17.09 1.66
CA MET A 158 15.17 18.25 2.09
C MET A 158 16.46 17.80 2.79
N SER A 159 17.56 18.56 2.65
CA SER A 159 18.83 18.29 3.35
C SER A 159 18.81 18.64 4.84
N ARG A 160 17.72 18.32 5.55
CA ARG A 160 17.49 18.55 7.00
C ARG A 160 16.70 17.40 7.61
N CYS A 161 17.02 17.08 8.87
CA CYS A 161 16.46 15.91 9.56
C CYS A 161 14.95 15.98 9.77
N HIS A 162 14.44 17.02 10.46
CA HIS A 162 13.02 17.10 10.82
C HIS A 162 12.10 17.15 9.59
N PRO A 163 12.34 17.99 8.56
CA PRO A 163 11.55 17.97 7.33
C PRO A 163 11.52 16.60 6.64
N THR A 164 12.67 15.93 6.57
CA THR A 164 12.79 14.61 5.92
C THR A 164 12.05 13.52 6.67
N LEU A 165 12.21 13.46 7.99
CA LEU A 165 11.49 12.47 8.82
C LEU A 165 9.98 12.73 8.81
N ALA A 166 9.57 14.00 8.79
CA ALA A 166 8.17 14.37 8.61
C ALA A 166 7.63 13.89 7.24
N SER A 167 8.42 14.00 6.17
CA SER A 167 8.05 13.45 4.87
C SER A 167 7.91 11.92 4.88
N PHE A 168 8.74 11.18 5.62
CA PHE A 168 8.55 9.72 5.74
C PHE A 168 7.30 9.36 6.53
N LEU A 169 7.00 10.11 7.60
CA LEU A 169 5.84 9.88 8.43
C LEU A 169 4.54 10.25 7.73
N SER A 170 4.53 11.20 6.80
CA SER A 170 3.29 11.71 6.18
C SER A 170 3.14 11.39 4.70
N GLY A 171 4.21 10.98 4.01
CA GLY A 171 4.24 10.90 2.54
C GLY A 171 4.16 12.26 1.84
N ARG A 172 4.33 13.37 2.57
CA ARG A 172 4.15 14.74 2.04
C ARG A 172 5.47 15.47 1.91
N TRP A 173 5.56 16.32 0.90
CA TRP A 173 6.71 17.21 0.73
C TRP A 173 6.77 18.27 1.83
N PRO A 174 7.96 18.83 2.14
CA PRO A 174 8.12 19.88 3.14
C PRO A 174 7.22 21.09 2.91
N HIS A 175 6.92 21.43 1.65
CA HIS A 175 6.02 22.54 1.33
C HIS A 175 4.55 22.25 1.67
N GLN A 176 4.14 20.98 1.64
CA GLN A 176 2.79 20.54 1.99
C GLN A 176 2.63 20.36 3.51
N SER A 177 3.67 19.90 4.21
CA SER A 177 3.66 19.78 5.68
C SER A 177 3.92 21.14 6.35
N GLY A 178 4.62 22.06 5.68
CA GLY A 178 5.09 23.34 6.22
C GLY A 178 6.22 23.19 7.26
N ILE A 179 6.88 22.04 7.32
CA ILE A 179 8.01 21.77 8.20
C ILE A 179 9.30 21.94 7.39
N TYR A 180 9.98 23.07 7.58
CA TYR A 180 11.20 23.43 6.81
C TYR A 180 12.49 23.41 7.65
N TYR A 181 12.38 23.38 8.98
CA TYR A 181 13.51 23.56 9.89
C TYR A 181 13.49 22.56 11.05
N ASN A 182 14.67 22.27 11.61
CA ASN A 182 14.80 21.39 12.78
C ASN A 182 14.30 22.05 14.08
N TYR A 183 14.30 23.38 14.17
CA TYR A 183 13.95 24.12 15.39
C TYR A 183 12.52 24.70 15.36
N GLY A 184 11.72 24.36 14.36
CA GLY A 184 10.32 24.81 14.27
C GLY A 184 9.42 24.10 15.29
N LYS A 185 8.39 24.81 15.76
CA LYS A 185 7.34 24.25 16.65
C LYS A 185 6.30 23.42 15.90
N LYS A 186 6.18 23.59 14.57
CA LYS A 186 5.20 22.86 13.77
C LYS A 186 5.45 21.35 13.84
N LYS A 187 4.36 20.59 13.99
CA LYS A 187 4.31 19.13 14.00
C LYS A 187 3.31 18.65 12.96
N LEU A 188 3.44 17.40 12.57
CA LEU A 188 2.46 16.71 11.74
C LEU A 188 1.15 16.48 12.51
N ALA A 189 0.05 16.43 11.75
CA ALA A 189 -1.21 15.95 12.27
C ALA A 189 -1.20 14.40 12.26
N PRO A 190 -1.65 13.74 13.34
CA PRO A 190 -1.47 12.31 13.53
C PRO A 190 -2.35 11.42 12.65
N GLU A 191 -3.48 11.92 12.16
CA GLU A 191 -4.58 11.14 11.57
C GLU A 191 -4.14 10.38 10.30
N ASN A 192 -3.19 10.93 9.55
CA ASN A 192 -2.68 10.36 8.29
C ASN A 192 -1.20 10.02 8.35
N SER A 193 -0.66 9.80 9.55
CA SER A 193 0.71 9.35 9.68
C SER A 193 0.84 7.87 9.30
N LEU A 194 1.93 7.51 8.63
CA LEU A 194 2.27 6.15 8.22
C LEU A 194 2.10 5.12 9.35
N PRO A 195 2.60 5.34 10.58
CA PRO A 195 2.43 4.36 11.64
C PRO A 195 0.96 4.26 12.08
N ASN A 196 0.19 5.34 12.08
CA ASN A 196 -1.24 5.30 12.38
C ASN A 196 -2.02 4.51 11.33
N LEU A 197 -1.77 4.75 10.04
CA LEU A 197 -2.38 4.00 8.94
C LEU A 197 -2.03 2.50 9.02
N LEU A 198 -0.76 2.15 9.31
CA LEU A 198 -0.34 0.77 9.48
C LEU A 198 -0.98 0.12 10.73
N ARG A 199 -1.10 0.86 11.83
CA ARG A 199 -1.79 0.40 13.04
C ARG A 199 -3.25 0.09 12.75
N GLN A 200 -3.96 0.97 12.02
CA GLN A 200 -5.35 0.74 11.61
C GLN A 200 -5.46 -0.48 10.68
N ALA A 201 -4.45 -0.73 9.86
CA ALA A 201 -4.35 -1.95 9.06
C ALA A 201 -3.96 -3.20 9.88
N GLY A 202 -3.80 -3.13 11.20
CA GLY A 202 -3.51 -4.28 12.07
C GLY A 202 -2.02 -4.61 12.25
N TYR A 203 -1.11 -3.68 11.93
CA TYR A 203 0.30 -3.84 12.22
C TYR A 203 0.62 -3.56 13.69
N ALA A 204 1.56 -4.32 14.26
CA ALA A 204 2.29 -3.89 15.46
C ALA A 204 3.30 -2.81 15.05
N THR A 205 3.28 -1.64 15.67
CA THR A 205 4.12 -0.50 15.27
C THR A 205 5.12 -0.16 16.37
N TYR A 206 6.40 -0.09 16.02
CA TYR A 206 7.50 0.16 16.95
C TYR A 206 8.36 1.32 16.49
N VAL A 207 8.81 2.14 17.43
CA VAL A 207 9.74 3.25 17.18
C VAL A 207 10.94 3.17 18.12
N GLU A 208 12.14 3.37 17.58
CA GLU A 208 13.33 3.55 18.39
C GLU A 208 14.29 4.56 17.75
N GLY A 209 14.85 5.42 18.61
CA GLY A 209 15.83 6.41 18.21
C GLY A 209 15.22 7.75 17.82
N LYS A 210 15.77 8.36 16.76
CA LYS A 210 15.49 9.72 16.33
C LYS A 210 14.08 9.85 15.76
N TYR A 211 13.32 10.74 16.38
CA TYR A 211 11.93 11.05 16.09
C TYR A 211 11.67 12.51 16.50
N TRP A 212 10.85 13.24 15.73
CA TRP A 212 10.67 14.69 15.93
C TRP A 212 9.22 15.12 16.18
N GLU A 213 8.23 14.24 16.06
CA GLU A 213 6.80 14.62 16.10
C GLU A 213 6.17 14.55 17.51
N GLY A 214 6.94 14.77 18.58
CA GLY A 214 6.40 14.81 19.95
C GLY A 214 6.26 13.43 20.60
N ASP A 215 5.05 13.05 21.02
CA ASP A 215 4.77 11.71 21.55
C ASP A 215 4.53 10.72 20.38
N PRO A 216 5.33 9.65 20.25
CA PRO A 216 5.09 8.64 19.22
C PRO A 216 3.74 7.92 19.31
N ARG A 217 3.10 7.87 20.48
CA ARG A 217 1.79 7.23 20.64
C ARG A 217 0.71 7.96 19.85
N GLU A 218 0.79 9.27 19.76
CA GLU A 218 -0.12 10.10 18.97
C GLU A 218 -0.01 9.78 17.47
N MET A 219 1.20 9.48 16.98
CA MET A 219 1.44 9.12 15.57
C MET A 219 1.19 7.64 15.27
N GLY A 220 0.59 6.88 16.19
CA GLY A 220 0.18 5.50 15.96
C GLY A 220 1.24 4.43 16.23
N PHE A 221 2.36 4.77 16.87
CA PHE A 221 3.29 3.75 17.38
C PHE A 221 2.75 3.09 18.65
N THR A 222 2.70 1.76 18.71
CA THR A 222 2.22 1.03 19.90
C THR A 222 3.34 0.68 20.89
N HIS A 223 4.57 0.51 20.39
CA HIS A 223 5.74 0.10 21.19
C HIS A 223 6.96 1.01 20.98
N GLY A 224 7.99 0.80 21.80
CA GLY A 224 9.27 1.50 21.70
C GLY A 224 9.24 2.94 22.22
N LYS A 225 10.37 3.63 22.04
CA LYS A 225 10.61 5.01 22.50
C LYS A 225 11.24 5.83 21.36
N GLY A 226 10.44 6.71 20.77
CA GLY A 226 10.91 7.76 19.87
C GLY A 226 11.33 8.99 20.69
N LYS A 227 12.46 9.59 20.34
CA LYS A 227 12.99 10.76 21.03
C LYS A 227 13.65 11.70 20.04
N THR A 228 13.72 12.99 20.40
CA THR A 228 14.48 13.99 19.64
C THR A 228 15.98 13.63 19.58
N ALA A 229 16.77 14.37 18.79
CA ALA A 229 18.15 14.09 18.35
C ALA A 229 19.25 13.83 19.42
N ARG A 230 18.88 13.47 20.65
CA ARG A 230 19.75 13.13 21.78
C ARG A 230 19.84 11.61 22.04
N THR A 231 19.14 10.77 21.28
CA THR A 231 19.06 9.34 21.59
C THR A 231 20.08 8.52 20.83
N PHE A 232 21.09 8.05 21.55
CA PHE A 232 22.04 7.07 21.07
C PHE A 232 21.43 5.67 21.17
N VAL A 233 21.04 5.09 20.03
CA VAL A 233 20.79 3.65 19.94
C VAL A 233 22.15 2.94 19.87
N ARG A 234 22.87 2.97 21.00
CA ARG A 234 24.21 2.36 21.16
C ARG A 234 24.24 1.25 22.20
N LYS A 235 23.36 1.32 23.20
CA LYS A 235 23.14 0.22 24.14
C LYS A 235 22.28 -0.86 23.47
N THR A 236 22.20 -2.01 24.11
CA THR A 236 21.60 -3.23 23.57
C THR A 236 20.25 -2.97 22.90
N GLN A 237 20.00 -3.63 21.75
CA GLN A 237 18.72 -3.59 21.01
C GLN A 237 17.66 -4.51 21.65
N GLU A 238 17.75 -4.74 22.97
CA GLU A 238 16.90 -5.69 23.69
C GLU A 238 15.43 -5.37 23.55
N SER A 239 15.05 -4.08 23.68
CA SER A 239 13.64 -3.70 23.57
C SER A 239 13.07 -3.92 22.17
N LEU A 240 13.89 -3.74 21.13
CA LEU A 240 13.54 -4.05 19.74
C LEU A 240 13.40 -5.56 19.54
N PHE A 241 14.35 -6.36 20.05
CA PHE A 241 14.29 -7.81 19.91
C PHE A 241 13.14 -8.42 20.71
N ALA A 242 12.86 -7.93 21.92
CA ALA A 242 11.70 -8.36 22.70
C ALA A 242 10.38 -8.05 21.97
N PHE A 243 10.29 -6.89 21.30
CA PHE A 243 9.15 -6.55 20.46
C PHE A 243 9.01 -7.53 19.28
N ILE A 244 10.11 -7.80 18.56
CA ILE A 244 10.10 -8.77 17.44
C ILE A 244 9.65 -10.14 17.93
N ASP A 245 10.25 -10.64 19.01
CA ASP A 245 9.95 -11.97 19.56
C ASP A 245 8.49 -12.06 20.06
N ALA A 246 7.91 -10.96 20.54
CA ALA A 246 6.52 -10.91 21.00
C ALA A 246 5.48 -10.97 19.85
N HIS A 247 5.80 -10.43 18.67
CA HIS A 247 4.85 -10.24 17.57
C HIS A 247 5.11 -11.10 16.32
N ALA A 248 6.33 -11.62 16.14
CA ALA A 248 6.68 -12.46 15.01
C ALA A 248 5.71 -13.65 14.87
N GLY A 249 5.16 -13.83 13.67
CA GLY A 249 4.19 -14.89 13.36
C GLY A 249 2.78 -14.68 13.91
N LYS A 250 2.52 -13.59 14.65
CA LYS A 250 1.18 -13.27 15.19
C LYS A 250 0.48 -12.15 14.43
N GLN A 251 1.23 -11.12 14.06
CA GLN A 251 0.73 -9.98 13.29
C GLN A 251 1.90 -9.31 12.54
N PRO A 252 1.64 -8.62 11.41
CA PRO A 252 2.70 -7.94 10.69
C PRO A 252 3.26 -6.78 11.52
N MET A 253 4.55 -6.50 11.39
CA MET A 253 5.25 -5.48 12.16
C MET A 253 5.67 -4.31 11.28
N PHE A 254 5.59 -3.10 11.81
CA PHE A 254 6.23 -1.91 11.28
C PHE A 254 7.24 -1.39 12.29
N ILE A 255 8.51 -1.31 11.87
CA ILE A 255 9.62 -0.93 12.74
C ILE A 255 10.27 0.33 12.18
N TRP A 256 10.15 1.44 12.90
CA TRP A 256 10.95 2.64 12.70
C TRP A 256 12.21 2.55 13.55
N TRP A 257 13.36 2.29 12.92
CA TRP A 257 14.63 2.19 13.62
C TRP A 257 15.59 3.27 13.12
N ALA A 258 15.76 4.32 13.92
CA ALA A 258 16.48 5.53 13.53
C ALA A 258 17.60 5.85 14.52
N PRO A 259 18.72 5.10 14.54
CA PRO A 259 19.85 5.45 15.38
C PRO A 259 20.34 6.87 15.09
N LYS A 260 20.80 7.56 16.13
CA LYS A 260 21.51 8.85 15.96
C LYS A 260 22.82 8.72 15.17
N LEU A 261 23.34 7.54 14.93
CA LEU A 261 24.63 7.39 14.24
C LEU A 261 24.47 7.46 12.72
N PRO A 262 25.46 8.00 11.99
CA PRO A 262 26.75 8.57 12.45
C PRO A 262 26.75 10.06 12.88
N HIS A 263 25.62 10.70 13.20
CA HIS A 263 25.57 12.12 13.61
C HIS A 263 26.58 12.46 14.70
N THR A 264 27.12 13.68 14.62
CA THR A 264 28.09 14.22 15.57
C THR A 264 27.61 14.13 17.03
N PRO A 265 28.54 13.93 17.99
CA PRO A 265 29.97 13.69 17.79
C PRO A 265 30.28 12.28 17.24
N HIS A 266 31.32 12.16 16.41
CA HIS A 266 31.79 10.87 15.87
C HIS A 266 32.66 10.15 16.90
N ASN A 267 32.02 9.43 17.82
CA ASN A 267 32.70 8.71 18.90
C ASN A 267 32.35 7.21 18.89
N PRO A 268 32.79 6.41 17.90
CA PRO A 268 32.52 4.97 17.90
C PRO A 268 33.07 4.32 19.19
N PRO A 269 32.43 3.25 19.70
CA PRO A 269 33.04 2.45 20.76
C PRO A 269 34.40 1.91 20.31
N GLN A 270 35.34 1.75 21.25
CA GLN A 270 36.60 1.06 20.96
C GLN A 270 36.29 -0.36 20.48
N ARG A 271 36.98 -0.78 19.42
CA ARG A 271 36.86 -2.12 18.84
C ARG A 271 37.77 -3.10 19.56
#